data_AF-A2CBR7-F1
#
_entry.id   AF-A2CBR7-F1
#
_cell.length_a   1.000
_cell.length_b   1.000
_cell.length_c   1.000
_cell.angle_alpha   90.00
_cell.angle_beta   90.00
_cell.angle_gamma   90.00
#
_symmetry.space_group_name_H-M   'P 1'
#
loop_
_entity.id
_entity.type
_entity.pdbx_description
1 polymer ?
#
loop_
_entity_poly.entity_id
_entity_poly.type
_entity_poly.pdbx_seq_one_letter_code
_entity_poly.pdbx_strand_id
1 'polypeptide(L)'
;MTSSDIASYDQDLDSAIDGLQLSRACTNKLSPSQVENMKTNVVLANEAIATAGNAVRASAGALYEIKKDVKNKNWTALTESGALQMSGRMARDLVKAYESWIRDSDVPDEALARVSARVLARIGSVDAGKRTHAINKIKRGEGYTEQDLTKIIGNTKSPVRRQIDDLVAQAEKKIKASTNEDKINQFEKLIMENVNLEGKLEKQKELNNELQQQNKKLDKNNKELIKLLHQAATEGVSPASVNEAAAALV
;
A
#
# COMPACT_ATOMS: atom_id res chain seq x y z
N MET A 1 -2.61 -24.49 -37.91
CA MET A 1 -3.70 -25.22 -37.26
C MET A 1 -3.92 -26.49 -38.04
N THR A 2 -3.66 -27.62 -37.39
CA THR A 2 -3.80 -28.96 -37.95
C THR A 2 -5.18 -29.52 -37.58
N SER A 3 -5.65 -30.57 -38.27
CA SER A 3 -6.93 -31.23 -37.97
C SER A 3 -7.00 -31.78 -36.54
N SER A 4 -5.86 -32.03 -35.89
CA SER A 4 -5.78 -32.44 -34.48
C SER A 4 -5.99 -31.28 -33.50
N ASP A 5 -5.55 -30.06 -33.85
CA ASP A 5 -5.70 -28.87 -32.99
C ASP A 5 -7.16 -28.42 -32.90
N ILE A 6 -7.95 -28.69 -33.95
CA ILE A 6 -9.38 -28.38 -34.00
C ILE A 6 -10.17 -29.39 -33.17
N ALA A 7 -9.86 -30.68 -33.31
CA ALA A 7 -10.54 -31.74 -32.56
C ALA A 7 -10.29 -31.66 -31.04
N SER A 8 -9.11 -31.20 -30.61
CA SER A 8 -8.85 -30.97 -29.17
C SER A 8 -9.60 -29.77 -28.62
N TYR A 9 -9.70 -28.68 -29.41
CA TYR A 9 -10.45 -27.48 -29.02
C TYR A 9 -11.95 -27.78 -28.82
N ASP A 10 -12.55 -28.54 -29.73
CA ASP A 10 -13.97 -28.91 -29.64
C ASP A 10 -14.26 -29.78 -28.40
N GLN A 11 -13.35 -30.71 -28.03
CA GLN A 11 -13.49 -31.51 -26.81
C GLN A 11 -13.35 -30.70 -25.52
N ASP A 12 -12.46 -29.71 -25.49
CA ASP A 12 -12.27 -28.82 -24.35
C ASP A 12 -13.49 -27.89 -24.16
N LEU A 13 -14.09 -27.43 -25.26
CA LEU A 13 -15.27 -26.59 -25.26
C LEU A 13 -16.51 -27.34 -24.73
N ASP A 14 -16.76 -28.56 -25.22
CA ASP A 14 -17.87 -29.40 -24.76
C ASP A 14 -17.76 -29.71 -23.26
N SER A 15 -16.55 -30.06 -22.80
CA SER A 15 -16.27 -30.30 -21.38
C SER A 15 -16.53 -29.06 -20.51
N ALA A 16 -16.17 -27.87 -21.01
CA ALA A 16 -16.42 -26.61 -20.30
C ALA A 16 -17.92 -26.25 -20.25
N ILE A 17 -18.67 -26.52 -21.31
CA ILE A 17 -20.13 -26.30 -21.37
C ILE A 17 -20.85 -27.23 -20.38
N ASP A 18 -20.47 -28.50 -20.35
CA ASP A 18 -21.04 -29.50 -19.45
C ASP A 18 -20.74 -29.19 -17.99
N GLY A 19 -19.50 -28.77 -17.70
CA GLY A 19 -19.07 -28.36 -16.36
C GLY A 19 -19.73 -27.07 -15.85
N LEU A 20 -20.28 -26.22 -16.72
CA LEU A 20 -20.87 -24.95 -16.32
C LEU A 20 -22.22 -25.15 -15.60
N GLN A 21 -22.26 -24.83 -14.31
CA GLN A 21 -23.48 -24.86 -13.50
C GLN A 21 -24.16 -23.49 -13.46
N LEU A 22 -25.35 -23.41 -14.07
CA LEU A 22 -26.18 -22.22 -14.04
C LEU A 22 -27.27 -22.36 -12.97
N SER A 23 -27.50 -21.30 -12.21
CA SER A 23 -28.54 -21.31 -11.18
C SER A 23 -29.94 -21.45 -11.81
N ARG A 24 -30.90 -21.99 -11.06
CA ARG A 24 -32.30 -22.08 -11.50
C ARG A 24 -32.92 -20.72 -11.82
N ALA A 25 -32.43 -19.65 -11.19
CA ALA A 25 -32.87 -18.29 -11.50
C ALA A 25 -32.47 -17.86 -12.92
N CYS A 26 -31.31 -18.32 -13.42
CA CYS A 26 -30.82 -18.02 -14.77
C CYS A 26 -31.51 -18.85 -15.85
N THR A 27 -31.99 -20.05 -15.52
CA THR A 27 -32.57 -21.00 -16.49
C THR A 27 -34.08 -21.08 -16.47
N ASN A 28 -34.74 -20.34 -15.57
CA ASN A 28 -36.19 -20.39 -15.41
C ASN A 28 -36.92 -19.99 -16.71
N LYS A 29 -37.91 -20.79 -17.11
CA LYS A 29 -38.72 -20.60 -18.33
C LYS A 29 -37.95 -20.70 -19.66
N LEU A 30 -36.69 -21.14 -19.64
CA LEU A 30 -35.93 -21.42 -20.87
C LEU A 30 -36.10 -22.89 -21.28
N SER A 31 -36.14 -23.14 -22.60
CA SER A 31 -36.06 -24.50 -23.13
C SER A 31 -34.65 -25.08 -22.93
N PRO A 32 -34.47 -26.41 -22.97
CA PRO A 32 -33.16 -27.03 -22.89
C PRO A 32 -32.15 -26.47 -23.91
N SER A 33 -32.57 -26.28 -25.17
CA SER A 33 -31.74 -25.69 -26.22
C SER A 33 -31.35 -24.23 -25.94
N GLN A 34 -32.24 -23.45 -25.30
CA GLN A 34 -31.90 -22.09 -24.88
C GLN A 34 -30.89 -22.08 -23.73
N VAL A 35 -30.99 -23.03 -22.79
CA VAL A 35 -30.02 -23.19 -21.70
C VAL A 35 -28.65 -23.61 -22.24
N GLU A 36 -28.61 -24.55 -23.17
CA GLU A 36 -27.38 -25.00 -23.84
C GLU A 36 -26.70 -23.84 -24.60
N ASN A 37 -27.45 -23.14 -25.46
CA ASN A 37 -26.94 -21.95 -26.15
C ASN A 37 -26.44 -20.87 -25.18
N MET A 38 -27.12 -20.67 -24.05
CA MET A 38 -26.67 -19.74 -23.01
C MET A 38 -25.35 -20.18 -22.40
N LYS A 39 -25.18 -21.47 -22.09
CA LYS A 39 -23.92 -22.01 -21.57
C LYS A 39 -22.77 -21.80 -22.56
N THR A 40 -22.97 -22.15 -23.82
CA THR A 40 -21.97 -21.96 -24.89
C THR A 40 -21.52 -20.51 -24.95
N ASN A 41 -22.46 -19.56 -25.00
CA ASN A 41 -22.12 -18.15 -25.07
C ASN A 41 -21.41 -17.62 -23.82
N VAL A 42 -21.72 -18.16 -22.63
CA VAL A 42 -20.99 -17.81 -21.40
C VAL A 42 -19.54 -18.30 -21.46
N VAL A 43 -19.31 -19.53 -21.92
CA VAL A 43 -17.95 -20.07 -22.08
C VAL A 43 -17.15 -19.22 -23.07
N LEU A 44 -17.73 -18.93 -24.25
CA LEU A 44 -17.08 -18.09 -25.27
C LEU A 44 -16.78 -16.67 -24.74
N ALA A 45 -17.71 -16.06 -23.99
CA ALA A 45 -17.48 -14.75 -23.39
C ALA A 45 -16.33 -14.77 -22.39
N ASN A 46 -16.23 -15.82 -21.56
CA ASN A 46 -15.16 -15.97 -20.59
C ASN A 46 -13.80 -16.20 -21.27
N GLU A 47 -13.76 -17.02 -22.32
CA GLU A 47 -12.55 -17.26 -23.12
C GLU A 47 -12.05 -15.97 -23.80
N ALA A 48 -12.96 -15.17 -24.36
CA ALA A 48 -12.62 -13.88 -24.94
C ALA A 48 -12.00 -12.91 -23.90
N ILE A 49 -12.52 -12.91 -22.67
CA ILE A 49 -11.95 -12.11 -21.57
C ILE A 49 -10.56 -12.64 -21.18
N ALA A 50 -10.38 -13.95 -21.07
CA ALA A 50 -9.07 -14.55 -20.76
C ALA A 50 -8.04 -14.20 -21.85
N THR A 51 -8.44 -14.27 -23.12
CA THR A 51 -7.62 -13.90 -24.28
C THR A 51 -7.20 -12.42 -24.23
N ALA A 52 -8.14 -11.52 -23.92
CA ALA A 52 -7.83 -10.10 -23.74
C ALA A 52 -6.80 -9.86 -22.62
N GLY A 53 -6.93 -10.62 -21.52
CA GLY A 53 -5.99 -10.61 -20.40
C GLY A 53 -4.59 -11.08 -20.78
N ASN A 54 -4.52 -12.18 -21.54
CA ASN A 54 -3.28 -12.72 -22.06
C ASN A 54 -2.59 -11.70 -22.97
N ALA A 55 -3.35 -11.05 -23.85
CA ALA A 55 -2.83 -9.98 -24.71
C ALA A 55 -2.26 -8.81 -23.91
N VAL A 56 -2.87 -8.43 -22.78
CA VAL A 56 -2.33 -7.40 -21.86
C VAL A 56 -0.98 -7.86 -21.29
N ARG A 57 -0.89 -9.10 -20.77
CA ARG A 57 0.36 -9.63 -20.20
C ARG A 57 1.46 -9.73 -21.26
N ALA A 58 1.16 -10.28 -22.42
CA ALA A 58 2.09 -10.43 -23.53
C ALA A 58 2.60 -9.08 -24.02
N SER A 59 1.69 -8.11 -24.19
CA SER A 59 2.06 -6.74 -24.57
C SER A 59 2.98 -6.09 -23.53
N ALA A 60 2.67 -6.23 -22.24
CA ALA A 60 3.48 -5.66 -21.17
C ALA A 60 4.89 -6.30 -21.11
N GLY A 61 4.98 -7.62 -21.32
CA GLY A 61 6.25 -8.33 -21.40
C GLY A 61 7.09 -7.92 -22.61
N ALA A 62 6.50 -7.84 -23.80
CA ALA A 62 7.19 -7.39 -25.01
C ALA A 62 7.73 -5.95 -24.87
N LEU A 63 6.91 -5.04 -24.32
CA LEU A 63 7.34 -3.66 -24.06
C LEU A 63 8.46 -3.59 -23.03
N TYR A 64 8.45 -4.48 -22.02
CA TYR A 64 9.53 -4.56 -21.03
C TYR A 64 10.85 -4.99 -21.67
N GLU A 65 10.84 -6.00 -22.54
CA GLU A 65 12.05 -6.43 -23.27
C GLU A 65 12.57 -5.30 -24.18
N ILE A 66 11.69 -4.63 -24.94
CA ILE A 66 12.07 -3.45 -25.73
C ILE A 66 12.73 -2.38 -24.84
N LYS A 67 12.16 -2.09 -23.67
CA LYS A 67 12.72 -1.09 -22.75
C LYS A 67 14.11 -1.48 -22.24
N LYS A 68 14.39 -2.76 -22.00
CA LYS A 68 15.72 -3.23 -21.55
C LYS A 68 16.79 -3.04 -22.62
N ASP A 69 16.41 -3.22 -23.88
CA ASP A 69 17.34 -3.14 -25.02
C ASP A 69 17.68 -1.70 -25.42
N VAL A 70 16.90 -0.70 -24.95
CA VAL A 70 17.09 0.70 -25.30
C VAL A 70 17.47 1.56 -24.09
N LYS A 71 18.30 2.59 -24.31
CA LYS A 71 18.58 3.61 -23.28
C LYS A 71 17.30 4.37 -22.92
N ASN A 72 17.18 4.82 -21.66
CA ASN A 72 15.99 5.51 -21.14
C ASN A 72 15.44 6.65 -22.04
N LYS A 73 16.31 7.48 -22.63
CA LYS A 73 15.89 8.55 -23.55
C LYS A 73 15.22 8.01 -24.83
N ASN A 74 15.72 6.89 -25.35
CA ASN A 74 15.18 6.23 -26.54
C ASN A 74 13.85 5.55 -26.24
N TRP A 75 13.70 4.98 -25.03
CA TRP A 75 12.41 4.44 -24.57
C TRP A 75 11.32 5.53 -24.57
N THR A 76 11.59 6.68 -23.96
CA THR A 76 10.64 7.79 -23.94
C THR A 76 10.27 8.22 -25.37
N ALA A 77 11.27 8.43 -26.23
CA ALA A 77 11.05 8.80 -27.62
C ALA A 77 10.21 7.76 -28.40
N LEU A 78 10.47 6.46 -28.21
CA LEU A 78 9.66 5.40 -28.82
C LEU A 78 8.19 5.46 -28.37
N THR A 79 7.95 5.67 -27.07
CA THR A 79 6.58 5.76 -26.56
C THR A 79 5.83 7.00 -27.08
N GLU A 80 6.54 8.02 -27.56
CA GLU A 80 5.98 9.28 -28.07
C GLU A 80 5.93 9.34 -29.60
N SER A 81 6.55 8.39 -30.31
CA SER A 81 6.69 8.42 -31.77
C SER A 81 5.43 8.02 -32.55
N GLY A 82 4.44 7.40 -31.88
CA GLY A 82 3.25 6.84 -32.53
C GLY A 82 3.47 5.49 -33.21
N ALA A 83 4.66 4.88 -33.10
CA ALA A 83 4.96 3.57 -33.68
C ALA A 83 4.19 2.41 -33.00
N LEU A 84 3.76 2.61 -31.75
CA LEU A 84 2.98 1.63 -31.00
C LEU A 84 1.49 1.80 -31.29
N GLN A 85 0.75 0.70 -31.40
CA GLN A 85 -0.73 0.68 -31.51
C GLN A 85 -1.44 1.01 -30.17
N MET A 86 -0.76 1.74 -29.29
CA MET A 86 -1.28 2.18 -27.99
C MET A 86 -0.65 3.52 -27.61
N SER A 87 -1.31 4.26 -26.73
CA SER A 87 -0.75 5.53 -26.25
C SER A 87 0.58 5.31 -25.52
N GLY A 88 1.52 6.25 -25.66
CA GLY A 88 2.79 6.21 -24.93
C GLY A 88 2.61 6.12 -23.42
N ARG A 89 1.53 6.73 -22.91
CA ARG A 89 1.15 6.62 -21.50
C ARG A 89 0.83 5.17 -21.12
N MET A 90 -0.03 4.51 -21.89
CA MET A 90 -0.40 3.12 -21.68
C MET A 90 0.82 2.20 -21.73
N ALA A 91 1.71 2.39 -22.72
CA ALA A 91 2.94 1.60 -22.83
C ALA A 91 3.81 1.71 -21.57
N ARG A 92 4.05 2.93 -21.08
CA ARG A 92 4.84 3.16 -19.86
C ARG A 92 4.19 2.59 -18.60
N ASP A 93 2.87 2.72 -18.47
CA ASP A 93 2.12 2.18 -17.34
C ASP A 93 2.16 0.62 -17.35
N LEU A 94 1.99 -0.02 -18.52
CA LEU A 94 2.09 -1.49 -18.65
C LEU A 94 3.47 -2.01 -18.29
N VAL A 95 4.54 -1.40 -18.80
CA VAL A 95 5.91 -1.82 -18.44
C VAL A 95 6.15 -1.68 -16.95
N LYS A 96 5.72 -0.56 -16.36
CA LYS A 96 5.82 -0.36 -14.90
C LYS A 96 5.09 -1.45 -14.12
N ALA A 97 3.88 -1.83 -14.54
CA ALA A 97 3.13 -2.90 -13.90
C ALA A 97 3.84 -4.27 -14.03
N TYR A 98 4.38 -4.55 -15.22
CA TYR A 98 5.16 -5.77 -15.50
C TYR A 98 6.40 -5.88 -14.63
N GLU A 99 7.21 -4.84 -14.59
CA GLU A 99 8.44 -4.74 -13.80
C GLU A 99 8.22 -4.89 -12.29
N SER A 100 7.06 -4.44 -11.80
CA SER A 100 6.83 -4.31 -10.36
C SER A 100 6.11 -5.50 -9.74
N TRP A 101 5.25 -6.19 -10.49
CA TRP A 101 4.51 -7.33 -9.94
C TRP A 101 3.93 -8.30 -10.96
N ILE A 102 3.48 -7.88 -12.15
CA ILE A 102 2.77 -8.81 -13.06
C ILE A 102 3.66 -9.98 -13.47
N ARG A 103 4.95 -9.74 -13.74
CA ARG A 103 5.93 -10.78 -14.12
C ARG A 103 6.04 -11.90 -13.10
N ASP A 104 5.99 -11.57 -11.82
CA ASP A 104 6.27 -12.49 -10.72
C ASP A 104 4.98 -12.94 -9.99
N SER A 105 3.82 -12.61 -10.55
CA SER A 105 2.53 -12.89 -9.92
C SER A 105 1.73 -13.96 -10.64
N ASP A 106 1.14 -14.85 -9.85
CA ASP A 106 0.15 -15.84 -10.29
C ASP A 106 -1.25 -15.21 -10.40
N VAL A 107 -1.37 -14.08 -11.08
CA VAL A 107 -2.66 -13.44 -11.35
C VAL A 107 -3.27 -14.07 -12.61
N PRO A 108 -4.54 -14.51 -12.61
CA PRO A 108 -5.18 -15.00 -13.82
C PRO A 108 -5.30 -13.90 -14.89
N ASP A 109 -5.26 -14.28 -16.16
CA ASP A 109 -5.28 -13.34 -17.27
C ASP A 109 -6.61 -12.59 -17.35
N GLU A 110 -7.73 -13.27 -17.11
CA GLU A 110 -9.07 -12.65 -17.08
C GLU A 110 -9.19 -11.55 -16.02
N ALA A 111 -8.38 -11.59 -14.95
CA ALA A 111 -8.35 -10.53 -13.95
C ALA A 111 -7.61 -9.28 -14.46
N LEU A 112 -6.59 -9.46 -15.31
CA LEU A 112 -5.88 -8.35 -15.95
C LEU A 112 -6.76 -7.63 -16.98
N ALA A 113 -7.58 -8.39 -17.72
CA ALA A 113 -8.48 -7.86 -18.75
C ALA A 113 -9.48 -6.82 -18.20
N ARG A 114 -9.86 -6.95 -16.92
CA ARG A 114 -10.88 -6.11 -16.27
C ARG A 114 -10.33 -4.79 -15.74
N VAL A 115 -9.02 -4.57 -15.86
CA VAL A 115 -8.32 -3.49 -15.17
C VAL A 115 -7.50 -2.67 -16.17
N SER A 116 -7.58 -1.33 -16.08
CA SER A 116 -6.82 -0.47 -16.98
C SER A 116 -5.31 -0.53 -16.69
N ALA A 117 -4.49 -0.31 -17.72
CA ALA A 117 -3.02 -0.21 -17.58
C ALA A 117 -2.60 0.76 -16.48
N ARG A 118 -3.32 1.88 -16.34
CA ARG A 118 -3.10 2.90 -15.31
C ARG A 118 -3.26 2.33 -13.89
N VAL A 119 -4.30 1.54 -13.68
CA VAL A 119 -4.58 0.90 -12.38
C VAL A 119 -3.52 -0.16 -12.08
N LEU A 120 -3.18 -1.00 -13.05
CA LEU A 120 -2.12 -2.03 -12.92
C LEU A 120 -0.78 -1.39 -12.50
N ALA A 121 -0.40 -0.27 -13.12
CA ALA A 121 0.82 0.47 -12.79
C ALA A 121 0.81 1.06 -11.37
N ARG A 122 -0.37 1.52 -10.92
CA ARG A 122 -0.55 2.08 -9.58
C ARG A 122 -0.50 0.99 -8.50
N ILE A 123 -1.01 -0.22 -8.76
CA ILE A 123 -0.82 -1.39 -7.87
C ILE A 123 0.68 -1.67 -7.68
N GLY A 124 1.48 -1.57 -8.75
CA GLY A 124 2.93 -1.69 -8.67
C GLY A 124 3.63 -0.61 -7.84
N SER A 125 2.98 0.54 -7.64
CA SER A 125 3.57 1.71 -6.99
C SER A 125 3.34 1.77 -5.47
N VAL A 126 2.56 0.84 -4.91
CA VAL A 126 2.24 0.82 -3.48
C VAL A 126 3.08 -0.17 -2.70
N ASP A 127 3.03 -0.06 -1.37
CA ASP A 127 3.67 -0.99 -0.45
C ASP A 127 3.17 -2.43 -0.66
N ALA A 128 3.98 -3.40 -0.24
CA ALA A 128 3.72 -4.82 -0.48
C ALA A 128 2.38 -5.31 0.12
N GLY A 129 1.98 -4.77 1.26
CA GLY A 129 0.71 -5.11 1.92
C GLY A 129 -0.50 -4.67 1.10
N LYS A 130 -0.54 -3.40 0.69
CA LYS A 130 -1.58 -2.84 -0.17
C LYS A 130 -1.60 -3.48 -1.56
N ARG A 131 -0.42 -3.80 -2.09
CA ARG A 131 -0.28 -4.50 -3.38
C ARG A 131 -0.93 -5.87 -3.32
N THR A 132 -0.61 -6.67 -2.31
CA THR A 132 -1.19 -8.00 -2.11
C THR A 132 -2.71 -7.93 -1.96
N HIS A 133 -3.21 -6.95 -1.19
CA HIS A 133 -4.64 -6.71 -1.05
C HIS A 133 -5.31 -6.39 -2.40
N ALA A 134 -4.71 -5.49 -3.20
CA ALA A 134 -5.22 -5.14 -4.53
C ALA A 134 -5.21 -6.34 -5.49
N ILE A 135 -4.14 -7.13 -5.51
CA ILE A 135 -4.03 -8.35 -6.34
C ILE A 135 -5.11 -9.36 -5.98
N ASN A 136 -5.35 -9.58 -4.69
CA ASN A 136 -6.40 -10.50 -4.24
C ASN A 136 -7.80 -10.00 -4.63
N LYS A 137 -8.03 -8.69 -4.64
CA LYS A 137 -9.32 -8.14 -5.05
C LYS A 137 -9.59 -8.32 -6.54
N ILE A 138 -8.60 -8.06 -7.40
CA ILE A 138 -8.76 -8.28 -8.86
C ILE A 138 -8.94 -9.77 -9.19
N LYS A 139 -8.26 -10.68 -8.47
CA LYS A 139 -8.40 -12.15 -8.64
C LYS A 139 -9.83 -12.63 -8.40
N ARG A 140 -10.54 -12.04 -7.43
CA ARG A 140 -11.91 -12.43 -7.09
C ARG A 140 -12.94 -12.01 -8.14
N GLY A 141 -12.53 -11.25 -9.15
CA GLY A 141 -13.43 -10.74 -10.17
C GLY A 141 -14.39 -9.66 -9.66
N GLU A 142 -14.24 -9.22 -8.42
CA GLU A 142 -14.89 -8.02 -7.89
C GLU A 142 -14.39 -6.85 -8.73
N GLY A 143 -15.27 -6.23 -9.52
CA GLY A 143 -14.93 -5.11 -10.40
C GLY A 143 -14.03 -4.10 -9.68
N TYR A 144 -12.82 -3.91 -10.19
CA TYR A 144 -11.80 -3.13 -9.50
C TYR A 144 -11.64 -1.79 -10.19
N THR A 145 -12.26 -0.76 -9.61
CA THR A 145 -12.30 0.58 -10.19
C THR A 145 -11.10 1.43 -9.77
N GLU A 146 -10.84 2.53 -10.50
CA GLU A 146 -9.87 3.55 -10.06
C GLU A 146 -10.20 4.12 -8.66
N GLN A 147 -11.49 4.14 -8.28
CA GLN A 147 -11.91 4.56 -6.94
C GLN A 147 -11.51 3.55 -5.86
N ASP A 148 -11.66 2.24 -6.11
CA ASP A 148 -11.21 1.18 -5.20
C ASP A 148 -9.71 1.28 -4.95
N LEU A 149 -8.96 1.47 -6.03
CA LEU A 149 -7.53 1.72 -5.96
C LEU A 149 -7.23 3.02 -5.19
N THR A 150 -7.98 4.11 -5.39
CA THR A 150 -7.74 5.38 -4.69
C THR A 150 -7.99 5.27 -3.19
N LYS A 151 -8.95 4.43 -2.77
CA LYS A 151 -9.18 4.07 -1.36
C LYS A 151 -8.02 3.26 -0.78
N ILE A 152 -7.51 2.26 -1.52
CA ILE A 152 -6.39 1.40 -1.08
C ILE A 152 -5.07 2.17 -1.03
N ILE A 153 -4.80 2.99 -2.03
CA ILE A 153 -3.56 3.79 -2.15
C ILE A 153 -3.53 4.94 -1.13
N GLY A 154 -4.68 5.35 -0.59
CA GLY A 154 -4.73 6.36 0.47
C GLY A 154 -4.43 7.76 -0.06
N ASN A 155 -5.03 8.15 -1.19
CA ASN A 155 -4.91 9.53 -1.69
C ASN A 155 -5.89 10.50 -0.98
N THR A 156 -6.69 10.03 -0.03
CA THR A 156 -7.21 10.91 1.01
C THR A 156 -6.03 11.31 1.89
N LYS A 157 -5.47 12.51 1.65
CA LYS A 157 -4.68 13.25 2.66
C LYS A 157 -5.28 12.92 4.02
N SER A 158 -4.47 12.46 4.97
CA SER A 158 -4.99 12.05 6.28
C SER A 158 -5.88 13.17 6.84
N PRO A 159 -6.92 12.85 7.64
CA PRO A 159 -7.79 13.88 8.22
C PRO A 159 -7.00 15.03 8.85
N VAL A 160 -5.88 14.70 9.51
CA VAL A 160 -4.92 15.64 10.09
C VAL A 160 -4.30 16.55 9.02
N ARG A 161 -3.85 16.00 7.89
CA ARG A 161 -3.21 16.79 6.81
C ARG A 161 -4.19 17.72 6.09
N ARG A 162 -5.45 17.30 5.92
CA ARG A 162 -6.52 18.19 5.40
C ARG A 162 -6.81 19.33 6.36
N GLN A 163 -6.91 19.02 7.65
CA GLN A 163 -7.14 20.02 8.68
C GLN A 163 -6.01 21.06 8.75
N ILE A 164 -4.75 20.61 8.57
CA ILE A 164 -3.60 21.51 8.44
C ILE A 164 -3.73 22.42 7.22
N ASP A 165 -4.05 21.88 6.05
CA ASP A 165 -4.18 22.67 4.82
C ASP A 165 -5.32 23.71 4.93
N ASP A 166 -6.45 23.35 5.55
CA ASP A 166 -7.57 24.27 5.80
C ASP A 166 -7.17 25.39 6.78
N LEU A 167 -6.41 25.07 7.82
CA LEU A 167 -5.89 26.06 8.77
C LEU A 167 -4.88 27.01 8.11
N VAL A 168 -4.01 26.49 7.24
CA VAL A 168 -3.06 27.31 6.46
C VAL A 168 -3.81 28.25 5.51
N ALA A 169 -4.79 27.75 4.77
CA ALA A 169 -5.60 28.58 3.88
C ALA A 169 -6.37 29.68 4.64
N GLN A 170 -6.89 29.38 5.83
CA GLN A 170 -7.53 30.37 6.70
C GLN A 170 -6.54 31.41 7.22
N ALA A 171 -5.33 31.00 7.59
CA ALA A 171 -4.28 31.91 8.04
C ALA A 171 -3.82 32.84 6.90
N GLU A 172 -3.59 32.32 5.70
CA GLU A 172 -3.24 33.13 4.52
C GLU A 172 -4.32 34.15 4.19
N LYS A 173 -5.60 33.77 4.28
CA LYS A 173 -6.72 34.68 4.03
C LYS A 173 -6.78 35.79 5.08
N LYS A 174 -6.53 35.48 6.36
CA LYS A 174 -6.43 36.48 7.43
C LYS A 174 -5.26 37.43 7.20
N ILE A 175 -4.08 36.92 6.90
CA ILE A 175 -2.87 37.73 6.63
C ILE A 175 -3.10 38.69 5.45
N LYS A 176 -3.77 38.23 4.39
CA LYS A 176 -4.09 39.07 3.22
C LYS A 176 -5.11 40.16 3.54
N ALA A 177 -6.02 39.93 4.49
CA ALA A 177 -7.06 40.87 4.90
C ALA A 177 -6.64 41.81 6.05
N SER A 178 -5.56 41.50 6.77
CA SER A 178 -5.06 42.29 7.89
C SER A 178 -4.26 43.52 7.44
N THR A 179 -4.39 44.61 8.21
CA THR A 179 -3.57 45.82 8.03
C THR A 179 -2.11 45.58 8.45
N ASN A 180 -1.21 46.50 8.09
CA ASN A 180 0.20 46.38 8.51
C ASN A 180 0.36 46.49 10.03
N GLU A 181 -0.46 47.30 10.70
CA GLU A 181 -0.50 47.42 12.16
C GLU A 181 -0.90 46.08 12.82
N ASP A 182 -1.94 45.43 12.29
CA ASP A 182 -2.41 44.13 12.78
C ASP A 182 -1.36 43.02 12.62
N LYS A 183 -0.60 43.07 11.51
CA LYS A 183 0.50 42.13 11.25
C LYS A 183 1.65 42.33 12.24
N ILE A 184 2.00 43.58 12.55
CA ILE A 184 3.04 43.90 13.54
C ILE A 184 2.61 43.40 14.92
N ASN A 185 1.39 43.69 15.35
CA ASN A 185 0.85 43.23 16.64
C ASN A 185 0.80 41.68 16.74
N GLN A 186 0.44 41.00 15.65
CA GLN A 186 0.50 39.53 15.60
C GLN A 186 1.92 38.99 15.66
N PHE A 187 2.86 39.65 14.98
CA PHE A 187 4.26 39.26 14.97
C PHE A 187 4.89 39.42 16.37
N GLU A 188 4.62 40.53 17.05
CA GLU A 188 5.07 40.75 18.44
C GLU A 188 4.50 39.71 19.40
N LYS A 189 3.21 39.37 19.24
CA LYS A 189 2.57 38.32 20.04
C LYS A 189 3.22 36.95 19.81
N LEU A 190 3.50 36.61 18.55
CA LEU A 190 4.17 35.37 18.18
C LEU A 190 5.61 35.30 18.71
N ILE A 191 6.34 36.42 18.72
CA ILE A 191 7.66 36.51 19.34
C ILE A 191 7.57 36.21 20.83
N MET A 192 6.65 36.85 21.55
CA MET A 192 6.48 36.61 22.99
C MET A 192 6.11 35.14 23.28
N GLU A 193 5.24 34.56 22.45
CA GLU A 193 4.84 33.16 22.59
C GLU A 193 6.02 32.20 22.32
N ASN A 194 6.84 32.47 21.30
CA ASN A 194 8.06 31.71 21.02
C ASN A 194 9.05 31.76 22.19
N VAL A 195 9.33 32.95 22.72
CA VAL A 195 10.23 33.11 23.89
C VAL A 195 9.71 32.33 25.10
N ASN A 196 8.40 32.36 25.35
CA ASN A 196 7.79 31.61 26.44
C ASN A 196 7.88 30.09 26.21
N LEU A 197 7.67 29.62 24.98
CA LEU A 197 7.78 28.21 24.62
C LEU A 197 9.22 27.71 24.72
N GLU A 198 10.21 28.49 24.28
CA GLU A 198 11.63 28.18 24.45
C GLU A 198 12.00 28.06 25.93
N GLY A 199 11.52 28.99 26.77
CA GLY A 199 11.72 28.92 28.22
C GLY A 199 11.10 27.67 28.86
N LYS A 200 9.91 27.25 28.41
CA LYS A 200 9.28 26.00 28.86
C LYS A 200 10.05 24.77 28.40
N LEU A 201 10.53 24.77 27.15
CA LEU A 201 11.33 23.69 26.58
C LEU A 201 12.63 23.50 27.36
N GLU A 202 13.30 24.60 27.72
CA GLU A 202 14.54 24.53 28.47
C GLU A 202 14.34 23.94 29.87
N LYS A 203 13.29 24.39 30.60
CA LYS A 203 12.90 23.78 31.88
C LYS A 203 12.60 22.29 31.76
N GLN A 204 11.96 21.85 30.67
CA GLN A 204 11.72 20.43 30.43
C GLN A 204 13.00 19.64 30.17
N LYS A 205 13.99 20.23 29.48
CA LYS A 205 15.30 19.59 29.29
C LYS A 205 16.05 19.45 30.61
N GLU A 206 16.04 20.49 31.44
CA GLU A 206 16.64 20.45 32.77
C GLU A 206 16.04 19.32 33.61
N LEU A 207 14.71 19.26 33.69
CA LEU A 207 14.00 18.21 34.43
C LEU A 207 14.31 16.80 33.87
N ASN A 208 14.38 16.65 32.54
CA ASN A 208 14.76 15.37 31.93
C ASN A 208 16.20 14.97 32.28
N ASN A 209 17.13 15.92 32.32
CA ASN A 209 18.50 15.66 32.74
C ASN A 209 18.57 15.24 34.21
N GLU A 210 17.83 15.90 35.10
CA GLU A 210 17.74 15.52 36.52
C GLU A 210 17.17 14.10 36.69
N LEU A 211 16.07 13.78 36.02
CA LEU A 211 15.46 12.44 36.04
C LEU A 211 16.42 11.38 35.50
N GLN A 212 17.17 11.67 34.43
CA GLN A 212 18.19 10.76 33.92
C GLN A 212 19.32 10.52 34.93
N GLN A 213 19.75 11.55 35.65
CA GLN A 213 20.77 11.41 36.70
C GLN A 213 20.24 10.56 37.87
N GLN A 214 19.00 10.80 38.31
CA GLN A 214 18.35 10.01 39.34
C GLN A 214 18.20 8.54 38.93
N ASN A 215 17.75 8.25 37.71
CA ASN A 215 17.66 6.89 37.18
C ASN A 215 19.03 6.18 37.17
N LYS A 216 20.11 6.88 36.77
CA LYS A 216 21.47 6.32 36.82
C LYS A 216 21.92 6.00 38.24
N LYS A 217 21.54 6.82 39.23
CA LYS A 217 21.87 6.58 40.65
C LYS A 217 21.09 5.37 41.18
N LEU A 218 19.79 5.29 40.90
CA LEU A 218 18.95 4.14 41.26
C LEU A 218 19.45 2.83 40.63
N ASP A 219 19.85 2.84 39.36
CA ASP A 219 20.43 1.67 38.70
C ASP A 219 21.72 1.19 39.36
N LYS A 220 22.58 2.11 39.82
CA LYS A 220 23.79 1.77 40.58
C LYS A 220 23.42 1.14 41.92
N ASN A 221 22.54 1.79 42.69
CA ASN A 221 22.09 1.28 43.99
C ASN A 221 21.45 -0.11 43.86
N ASN A 222 20.60 -0.32 42.85
CA ASN A 222 19.98 -1.62 42.59
C ASN A 222 21.02 -2.71 42.26
N LYS A 223 22.06 -2.39 41.48
CA LYS A 223 23.15 -3.34 41.19
C LYS A 223 23.94 -3.68 42.45
N GLU A 224 24.19 -2.72 43.32
CA GLU A 224 24.88 -2.95 44.60
C GLU A 224 24.02 -3.81 45.55
N LEU A 225 22.72 -3.51 45.67
CA LEU A 225 21.78 -4.32 46.45
C LEU A 225 21.70 -5.77 45.94
N ILE A 226 21.62 -5.97 44.62
CA ILE A 226 21.62 -7.32 44.01
C ILE A 226 22.91 -8.07 44.34
N LYS A 227 24.05 -7.38 44.33
CA LYS A 227 25.36 -7.96 44.67
C LYS A 227 25.43 -8.35 46.16
N LEU A 228 24.96 -7.48 47.05
CA LEU A 228 24.89 -7.76 48.49
C LEU A 228 23.95 -8.92 48.81
N LEU A 229 22.78 -8.99 48.15
CA LEU A 229 21.85 -10.12 48.28
C LEU A 229 22.47 -11.45 47.80
N HIS A 230 23.25 -11.44 46.71
CA HIS A 230 23.98 -12.63 46.25
C HIS A 230 25.09 -13.05 47.23
N GLN A 231 25.80 -12.11 47.85
CA GLN A 231 26.80 -12.40 48.88
C GLN A 231 26.16 -12.98 50.15
N ALA A 232 25.06 -12.39 50.63
CA ALA A 232 24.31 -12.92 51.78
C ALA A 232 23.74 -14.33 51.52
N ALA A 233 23.30 -14.63 50.30
CA ALA A 233 22.80 -15.95 49.91
C ALA A 233 23.90 -17.02 49.78
N THR A 234 25.15 -16.62 49.53
CA THR A 234 26.30 -17.54 49.40
C THR A 234 27.02 -17.80 50.72
N GLU A 235 26.91 -16.89 51.70
CA GLU A 235 27.55 -17.02 53.02
C GLU A 235 26.64 -17.63 54.11
N GLY A 236 25.35 -17.88 53.84
CA GLY A 236 24.45 -18.52 54.81
C GLY A 236 24.17 -17.67 56.06
N VAL A 237 24.11 -16.34 55.91
CA VAL A 237 23.90 -15.39 57.01
C VAL A 237 22.40 -15.17 57.27
N SER A 238 22.01 -15.19 58.55
CA SER A 238 20.62 -15.07 59.04
C SER A 238 19.92 -13.76 58.59
N PRO A 239 18.59 -13.77 58.31
CA PRO A 239 17.85 -12.64 57.73
C PRO A 239 17.87 -11.32 58.51
N ALA A 240 18.25 -11.35 59.79
CA ALA A 240 18.24 -10.17 60.67
C ALA A 240 19.31 -9.12 60.29
N SER A 241 20.46 -9.53 59.74
CA SER A 241 21.54 -8.59 59.36
C SER A 241 21.27 -7.89 58.01
N VAL A 242 20.38 -8.44 57.18
CA VAL A 242 20.08 -7.92 55.85
C VAL A 242 19.20 -6.66 55.94
N ASN A 243 18.30 -6.59 56.92
CA ASN A 243 17.45 -5.41 57.16
C ASN A 243 18.24 -4.22 57.73
N GLU A 244 19.27 -4.45 58.53
CA GLU A 244 20.14 -3.37 59.03
C GLU A 244 21.03 -2.78 57.92
N ALA A 245 21.55 -3.61 57.02
CA ALA A 245 22.35 -3.13 55.89
C ALA A 245 21.51 -2.36 54.85
N ALA A 246 20.26 -2.77 54.62
CA ALA A 246 19.35 -2.06 53.71
C ALA A 246 18.92 -0.68 54.25
N ALA A 247 18.80 -0.51 55.57
CA ALA A 247 18.44 0.76 56.19
C ALA A 247 19.56 1.83 56.09
N ALA A 248 20.81 1.44 55.87
CA ALA A 248 21.94 2.36 55.71
C ALA A 248 22.12 2.92 54.29
N LEU A 249 21.34 2.43 53.31
CA LEU A 249 21.42 2.76 51.89
C LEU A 249 20.29 3.69 51.38
N VAL A 250 19.34 4.04 52.26
CA VAL A 250 18.30 5.07 52.05
C VAL A 250 18.83 6.42 52.48
#